data_AF-A0A1C6HDX3-F1
#
_entry.id   AF-A0A1C6HDX3-F1
#
_cell.length_a   1.000
_cell.length_b   1.000
_cell.length_c   1.000
_cell.angle_alpha   90.00
_cell.angle_beta   90.00
_cell.angle_gamma   90.00
#
_symmetry.space_group_name_H-M   'P 1'
#
loop_
_entity.id
_entity.type
_entity.pdbx_description
1 polymer ?
#
loop_
_entity_poly.entity_id
_entity_poly.type
_entity_poly.pdbx_seq_one_letter_code
_entity_poly.pdbx_strand_id
1 'polypeptide(L)'
;MTATFAIVKRLLASNKISFIITALVVLCATSSGDVVLSNGNYTWLLAGMTPFFFVFYDYTKLMHLGASKQDYYIGCLISYGILAFGISFVNTMIHLLIDPAYSAKSVINMMDVCKWTDNGIIVAGIQQMFFLLLVMIFLHVLLSMQPHWYGWLTDAVLVAIISIFTPIAPLRAVLGGFFQIIMLSSNAILHIGACLLLSIALSFVGLSVLKKKTL
;
A
#
# COMPACT_ATOMS: atom_id res chain seq x y z
N MET A 1 -2.72 -20.71 -14.88
CA MET A 1 -2.81 -19.36 -15.47
C MET A 1 -4.25 -18.90 -15.72
N THR A 2 -5.13 -19.72 -16.28
CA THR A 2 -6.55 -19.36 -16.49
C THR A 2 -7.31 -19.07 -15.19
N ALA A 3 -7.12 -19.89 -14.14
CA ALA A 3 -7.74 -19.68 -12.82
C ALA A 3 -7.26 -18.39 -12.14
N THR A 4 -5.95 -18.17 -12.08
CA THR A 4 -5.33 -16.96 -11.52
C THR A 4 -5.83 -15.70 -12.22
N PHE A 5 -5.91 -15.71 -13.56
CA PHE A 5 -6.43 -14.57 -14.33
C PHE A 5 -7.91 -14.28 -14.02
N ALA A 6 -8.75 -15.31 -13.91
CA ALA A 6 -10.14 -15.15 -13.52
C ALA A 6 -10.28 -14.56 -12.10
N ILE A 7 -9.41 -14.99 -11.17
CA ILE A 7 -9.36 -14.43 -9.81
C ILE A 7 -8.96 -12.95 -9.85
N VAL A 8 -7.90 -12.58 -10.57
CA VAL A 8 -7.47 -11.16 -10.70
C VAL A 8 -8.61 -10.31 -11.21
N LYS A 9 -9.27 -10.73 -12.31
CA LYS A 9 -10.42 -10.02 -12.86
C LYS A 9 -11.54 -9.87 -11.83
N ARG A 10 -11.80 -10.93 -11.05
CA ARG A 10 -12.84 -10.91 -10.02
C ARG A 10 -12.49 -9.97 -8.87
N LEU A 11 -11.26 -10.02 -8.36
CA LEU A 11 -10.76 -9.16 -7.28
C LEU A 11 -10.81 -7.68 -7.65
N LEU A 12 -10.35 -7.32 -8.85
CA LEU A 12 -10.43 -5.93 -9.32
C LEU A 12 -11.88 -5.49 -9.52
N ALA A 13 -12.75 -6.38 -9.99
CA ALA A 13 -14.17 -6.09 -10.19
C ALA A 13 -15.00 -6.05 -8.89
N SER A 14 -14.56 -6.70 -7.81
CA SER A 14 -15.21 -6.65 -6.49
C SER A 14 -14.78 -5.42 -5.70
N ASN A 15 -13.61 -4.86 -5.97
CA ASN A 15 -13.06 -3.70 -5.25
C ASN A 15 -13.76 -2.35 -5.54
N LYS A 16 -14.96 -2.36 -6.12
CA LYS A 16 -15.71 -1.16 -6.52
C LYS A 16 -15.93 -0.18 -5.38
N ILE A 17 -16.18 -0.68 -4.17
CA ILE A 17 -16.43 0.16 -3.00
C ILE A 17 -15.19 1.00 -2.68
N SER A 18 -13.99 0.39 -2.65
CA SER A 18 -12.73 1.11 -2.45
C SER A 18 -12.49 2.16 -3.53
N PHE A 19 -12.78 1.84 -4.80
CA PHE A 19 -12.67 2.79 -5.91
C PHE A 19 -13.62 3.97 -5.75
N ILE A 20 -14.91 3.71 -5.44
CA ILE A 20 -15.92 4.76 -5.28
C ILE A 20 -15.56 5.69 -4.12
N ILE A 21 -15.19 5.11 -2.97
CA ILE A 21 -14.80 5.90 -1.79
C ILE A 21 -13.54 6.72 -2.10
N THR A 22 -12.52 6.11 -2.72
CA THR A 22 -11.30 6.83 -3.08
C THR A 22 -11.58 7.97 -4.06
N ALA A 23 -12.39 7.72 -5.11
CA ALA A 23 -12.75 8.74 -6.07
C ALA A 23 -13.52 9.89 -5.42
N LEU A 24 -14.47 9.58 -4.52
CA LEU A 24 -15.20 10.58 -3.76
C LEU A 24 -14.26 11.42 -2.91
N VAL A 25 -13.32 10.80 -2.18
CA VAL A 25 -12.34 11.54 -1.37
C VAL A 25 -11.43 12.41 -2.25
N VAL A 26 -10.92 11.90 -3.37
CA VAL A 26 -10.06 12.67 -4.30
C VAL A 26 -10.79 13.87 -4.91
N LEU A 27 -12.09 13.73 -5.21
CA LEU A 27 -12.88 14.79 -5.83
C LEU A 27 -13.46 15.80 -4.82
N CYS A 28 -13.81 15.34 -3.62
CA CYS A 28 -14.46 16.15 -2.59
C CYS A 28 -13.48 16.72 -1.56
N ALA A 29 -12.25 16.22 -1.49
CA ALA A 29 -11.22 16.80 -0.64
C ALA A 29 -10.93 18.22 -1.13
N THR A 30 -11.35 19.18 -0.30
CA THR A 30 -11.04 20.58 -0.46
C THR A 30 -10.17 20.99 0.73
N SER A 31 -9.18 21.81 0.46
CA SER A 31 -8.34 22.39 1.48
C SER A 31 -8.51 23.90 1.44
N SER A 32 -8.83 24.48 2.59
CA SER A 32 -8.94 25.91 2.79
C SER A 32 -7.69 26.40 3.52
N GLY A 33 -6.70 26.92 2.79
CA GLY A 33 -5.49 27.48 3.38
C GLY A 33 -4.40 27.80 2.36
N ASP A 34 -3.37 28.51 2.81
CA ASP A 34 -2.18 28.83 2.00
C ASP A 34 -1.34 27.58 1.65
N VAL A 35 -1.47 26.53 2.46
CA VAL A 35 -0.83 25.22 2.29
C VAL A 35 -1.92 24.17 2.09
N VAL A 36 -1.89 23.50 0.95
CA VAL A 36 -2.91 22.52 0.53
C VAL A 36 -2.27 21.15 0.36
N LEU A 37 -2.96 20.08 0.77
CA LEU A 37 -2.53 18.71 0.48
C LEU A 37 -2.92 18.35 -0.95
N SER A 38 -2.01 17.77 -1.74
CA SER A 38 -2.33 17.31 -3.08
C SER A 38 -3.46 16.27 -3.05
N ASN A 39 -4.46 16.45 -3.92
CA ASN A 39 -5.55 15.49 -4.05
C ASN A 39 -5.06 14.11 -4.53
N GLY A 40 -3.90 14.07 -5.18
CA GLY A 40 -3.25 12.84 -5.60
C GLY A 40 -2.87 11.95 -4.43
N ASN A 41 -2.53 12.51 -3.26
CA ASN A 41 -2.20 11.72 -2.08
C ASN A 41 -3.38 10.86 -1.60
N TYR A 42 -4.61 11.33 -1.77
CA TYR A 42 -5.80 10.56 -1.38
C TYR A 42 -6.01 9.31 -2.23
N THR A 43 -5.37 9.20 -3.41
CA THR A 43 -5.39 7.97 -4.20
C THR A 43 -4.76 6.79 -3.44
N TRP A 44 -3.88 7.05 -2.47
CA TRP A 44 -3.24 6.03 -1.64
C TRP A 44 -4.25 5.32 -0.73
N LEU A 45 -5.42 5.93 -0.48
CA LEU A 45 -6.52 5.29 0.25
C LEU A 45 -6.93 3.97 -0.40
N LEU A 46 -6.90 3.90 -1.74
CA LEU A 46 -7.20 2.66 -2.47
C LEU A 46 -6.20 1.55 -2.12
N ALA A 47 -4.92 1.87 -1.97
CA ALA A 47 -3.90 0.92 -1.52
C ALA A 47 -4.15 0.47 -0.07
N GLY A 48 -4.61 1.37 0.80
CA GLY A 48 -4.99 1.03 2.16
C GLY A 48 -6.21 0.12 2.25
N MET A 49 -7.27 0.39 1.47
CA MET A 49 -8.56 -0.31 1.57
C MET A 49 -8.56 -1.67 0.85
N THR A 50 -7.86 -1.80 -0.27
CA THR A 50 -7.91 -3.02 -1.10
C THR A 50 -7.58 -4.31 -0.32
N PRO A 51 -6.51 -4.36 0.50
CA PRO A 51 -6.21 -5.55 1.29
C PRO A 51 -7.32 -5.97 2.25
N PHE A 52 -8.06 -5.02 2.84
CA PHE A 52 -9.20 -5.32 3.72
C PHE A 52 -10.30 -6.07 2.98
N PHE A 53 -10.73 -5.57 1.82
CA PHE A 53 -11.76 -6.23 1.04
C PHE A 53 -11.30 -7.58 0.48
N PHE A 54 -10.05 -7.66 0.03
CA PHE A 54 -9.53 -8.92 -0.50
C PHE A 54 -9.51 -10.01 0.58
N VAL A 55 -8.98 -9.69 1.77
CA VAL A 55 -8.75 -10.67 2.83
C VAL A 55 -10.03 -11.05 3.57
N PHE A 56 -10.90 -10.07 3.90
CA PHE A 56 -12.09 -10.35 4.71
C PHE A 56 -13.32 -10.71 3.90
N TYR A 57 -13.46 -10.19 2.67
CA TYR A 57 -14.66 -10.40 1.87
C TYR A 57 -14.43 -11.37 0.70
N ASP A 58 -13.47 -11.07 -0.17
CA ASP A 58 -13.29 -11.84 -1.40
C ASP A 58 -12.67 -13.22 -1.15
N TYR A 59 -11.82 -13.36 -0.12
CA TYR A 59 -11.22 -14.65 0.24
C TYR A 59 -12.29 -15.73 0.45
N THR A 60 -13.19 -15.53 1.41
CA THR A 60 -14.22 -16.53 1.77
C THR A 60 -15.11 -16.86 0.57
N LYS A 61 -15.49 -15.83 -0.19
CA LYS A 61 -16.29 -15.99 -1.41
C LYS A 61 -15.60 -16.83 -2.46
N LEU A 62 -14.32 -16.57 -2.74
CA LEU A 62 -13.56 -17.32 -3.73
C LEU A 62 -13.26 -18.74 -3.27
N MET A 63 -13.01 -18.96 -1.98
CA MET A 63 -12.82 -20.30 -1.43
C MET A 63 -14.10 -21.14 -1.54
N HIS A 64 -15.28 -20.57 -1.26
CA HIS A 64 -16.57 -21.27 -1.45
C HIS A 64 -16.87 -21.58 -2.92
N LEU A 65 -16.31 -20.80 -3.85
CA LEU A 65 -16.38 -21.06 -5.29
C LEU A 65 -15.32 -22.09 -5.76
N GLY A 66 -14.58 -22.71 -4.84
CA GLY A 66 -13.59 -23.75 -5.13
C GLY A 66 -12.24 -23.23 -5.62
N ALA A 67 -11.93 -21.95 -5.45
CA ALA A 67 -10.61 -21.41 -5.81
C ALA A 67 -9.52 -21.97 -4.88
N SER A 68 -8.34 -22.26 -5.43
CA SER A 68 -7.20 -22.67 -4.62
C SER A 68 -6.63 -21.47 -3.83
N LYS A 69 -6.16 -21.71 -2.61
CA LYS A 69 -5.49 -20.69 -1.78
C LYS A 69 -4.27 -20.10 -2.48
N GLN A 70 -3.51 -20.93 -3.19
CA GLN A 70 -2.31 -20.51 -3.91
C GLN A 70 -2.68 -19.58 -5.08
N ASP A 71 -3.67 -19.95 -5.90
CA ASP A 71 -4.12 -19.12 -7.02
C ASP A 71 -4.75 -17.82 -6.52
N TYR A 72 -5.48 -17.86 -5.41
CA TYR A 72 -5.98 -16.66 -4.74
C TYR A 72 -4.84 -15.73 -4.35
N TYR A 73 -3.82 -16.25 -3.66
CA TYR A 73 -2.72 -15.43 -3.17
C TYR A 73 -1.91 -14.80 -4.30
N ILE A 74 -1.58 -15.58 -5.33
CA ILE A 74 -0.92 -15.05 -6.54
C ILE A 74 -1.81 -14.01 -7.22
N GLY A 75 -3.12 -14.25 -7.29
CA GLY A 75 -4.10 -13.30 -7.81
C GLY A 75 -4.11 -11.97 -7.04
N CYS A 76 -4.01 -12.01 -5.70
CA CYS A 76 -3.87 -10.82 -4.87
C CYS A 76 -2.58 -10.06 -5.19
N LEU A 77 -1.43 -10.75 -5.25
CA LEU A 77 -0.14 -10.10 -5.54
C LEU A 77 -0.13 -9.41 -6.91
N ILE A 78 -0.66 -10.07 -7.95
CA ILE A 78 -0.79 -9.47 -9.28
C ILE A 78 -1.71 -8.25 -9.23
N SER A 79 -2.85 -8.36 -8.53
CA SER A 79 -3.80 -7.25 -8.40
C SER A 79 -3.19 -6.06 -7.66
N TYR A 80 -2.38 -6.30 -6.61
CA TYR A 80 -1.64 -5.25 -5.92
C TYR A 80 -0.61 -4.58 -6.82
N GLY A 81 0.09 -5.34 -7.68
CA GLY A 81 0.99 -4.77 -8.68
C GLY A 81 0.26 -3.83 -9.65
N ILE A 82 -0.89 -4.27 -10.19
CA ILE A 82 -1.72 -3.47 -11.10
C ILE A 82 -2.23 -2.20 -10.41
N LEU A 83 -2.73 -2.32 -9.18
CA LEU A 83 -3.25 -1.21 -8.41
C LEU A 83 -2.15 -0.23 -7.99
N ALA A 84 -1.00 -0.72 -7.54
CA ALA A 84 0.14 0.12 -7.18
C ALA A 84 0.61 0.96 -8.36
N PHE A 85 0.69 0.34 -9.55
CA PHE A 85 1.00 1.04 -10.79
C PHE A 85 -0.05 2.10 -11.11
N GLY A 86 -1.34 1.74 -11.09
CA GLY A 86 -2.44 2.66 -11.40
C GLY A 86 -2.51 3.85 -10.44
N ILE A 87 -2.38 3.61 -9.13
CA ILE A 87 -2.38 4.64 -8.09
C ILE A 87 -1.18 5.56 -8.26
N SER A 88 0.02 5.00 -8.45
CA SER A 88 1.22 5.78 -8.67
C SER A 88 1.13 6.64 -9.94
N PHE A 89 0.67 6.06 -11.04
CA PHE A 89 0.47 6.77 -12.29
C PHE A 89 -0.50 7.94 -12.13
N VAL A 90 -1.68 7.71 -11.53
CA VAL A 90 -2.69 8.76 -11.32
C VAL A 90 -2.17 9.86 -10.38
N ASN A 91 -1.51 9.51 -9.26
CA ASN A 91 -0.91 10.51 -8.37
C ASN A 91 0.14 11.35 -9.10
N THR A 92 0.98 10.71 -9.91
CA THR A 92 2.01 11.40 -10.71
C THR A 92 1.39 12.35 -11.73
N MET A 93 0.30 11.94 -12.39
CA MET A 93 -0.44 12.81 -13.32
C MET A 93 -1.10 13.99 -12.60
N ILE A 94 -1.70 13.78 -11.43
CA ILE A 94 -2.26 14.87 -10.61
C ILE A 94 -1.15 15.84 -10.21
N HIS A 95 0.00 15.33 -9.79
CA HIS A 95 1.14 16.15 -9.42
C HIS A 95 1.69 17.01 -10.57
N LEU A 96 1.67 16.49 -11.81
CA LEU A 96 2.17 17.21 -12.98
C LEU A 96 1.13 18.17 -13.59
N LEU A 97 -0.14 17.79 -13.58
CA LEU A 97 -1.19 18.46 -14.37
C LEU A 97 -2.13 19.33 -13.53
N ILE A 98 -2.32 18.99 -12.25
CA ILE A 98 -3.34 19.61 -11.39
C ILE A 98 -2.70 20.38 -10.24
N ASP A 99 -1.72 19.79 -9.53
CA ASP A 99 -1.03 20.47 -8.41
C ASP A 99 -0.49 21.87 -8.81
N PRO A 100 0.14 22.06 -9.99
CA PRO A 100 0.64 23.38 -10.41
C PRO A 100 -0.45 24.38 -10.80
N ALA A 101 -1.68 23.90 -11.03
CA ALA A 101 -2.81 24.75 -11.41
C ALA A 101 -3.49 25.39 -10.18
N TYR A 102 -3.18 24.95 -8.97
CA TYR A 102 -3.70 25.57 -7.75
C TYR A 102 -3.04 26.93 -7.48
N SER A 103 -3.86 27.92 -7.16
CA SER A 103 -3.42 29.24 -6.72
C SER A 103 -2.81 29.27 -5.30
N ALA A 104 -2.71 28.11 -4.63
CA ALA A 104 -2.15 28.01 -3.29
C ALA A 104 -0.64 28.26 -3.29
N LYS A 105 -0.10 28.79 -2.19
CA LYS A 105 1.35 29.08 -2.08
C LYS A 105 2.19 27.81 -2.03
N SER A 106 1.64 26.71 -1.53
CA SER A 106 2.32 25.42 -1.45
C SER A 106 1.33 24.27 -1.51
N VAL A 107 1.54 23.36 -2.47
CA VAL A 107 0.83 22.08 -2.56
C VAL A 107 1.76 20.97 -2.08
N ILE A 108 1.38 20.27 -1.02
CA ILE A 108 2.18 19.19 -0.43
C ILE A 108 1.82 17.87 -1.11
N ASN A 109 2.71 17.34 -1.93
CA ASN A 109 2.63 15.97 -2.42
C ASN A 109 3.53 15.04 -1.59
N MET A 110 3.06 13.83 -1.28
CA MET A 110 3.85 12.86 -0.50
C MET A 110 5.12 12.43 -1.22
N MET A 111 5.15 12.46 -2.56
CA MET A 111 6.37 12.19 -3.32
C MET A 111 7.48 13.20 -3.01
N ASP A 112 7.13 14.47 -2.80
CA ASP A 112 8.08 15.53 -2.42
C ASP A 112 8.51 15.39 -0.96
N VAL A 113 7.55 15.11 -0.05
CA VAL A 113 7.84 14.87 1.36
C VAL A 113 8.81 13.69 1.53
N CYS A 114 8.68 12.67 0.69
CA CYS A 114 9.54 11.49 0.68
C CYS A 114 10.85 11.68 -0.08
N LYS A 115 11.08 12.86 -0.69
CA LYS A 115 12.26 13.20 -1.51
C LYS A 115 12.43 12.32 -2.75
N TRP A 116 11.35 11.75 -3.26
CA TRP A 116 11.40 10.89 -4.44
C TRP A 116 11.54 11.69 -5.72
N THR A 117 10.98 12.90 -5.75
CA THR A 117 11.03 13.82 -6.89
C THR A 117 12.44 14.34 -7.18
N ASP A 118 13.37 14.26 -6.22
CA ASP A 118 14.80 14.55 -6.39
C ASP A 118 15.46 13.68 -7.50
N ASN A 119 14.93 12.48 -7.76
CA ASN A 119 15.41 11.58 -8.83
C ASN A 119 14.72 11.80 -10.18
N GLY A 120 13.86 12.81 -10.28
CA GLY A 120 12.99 13.05 -11.42
C GLY A 120 11.65 12.31 -11.32
N ILE A 121 10.64 12.89 -11.96
CA ILE A 121 9.23 12.50 -11.76
C ILE A 121 8.90 11.06 -12.15
N ILE A 122 9.56 10.53 -13.19
CA ILE A 122 9.37 9.14 -13.63
C ILE A 122 9.88 8.17 -12.56
N VAL A 123 11.07 8.44 -12.01
CA VAL A 123 11.65 7.61 -10.95
C VAL A 123 10.84 7.75 -9.67
N ALA A 124 10.34 8.94 -9.36
CA ALA A 124 9.45 9.16 -8.22
C ALA A 124 8.18 8.30 -8.30
N GLY A 125 7.54 8.24 -9.48
CA GLY A 125 6.41 7.35 -9.73
C GLY A 125 6.77 5.87 -9.52
N ILE A 126 7.95 5.44 -9.99
CA ILE A 126 8.41 4.06 -9.76
C ILE A 126 8.66 3.80 -8.26
N GLN A 127 9.29 4.73 -7.53
CA GLN A 127 9.49 4.63 -6.08
C GLN A 127 8.14 4.50 -5.35
N GLN A 128 7.18 5.37 -5.68
CA GLN A 128 5.83 5.32 -5.12
C GLN A 128 5.15 3.97 -5.41
N MET A 129 5.25 3.44 -6.63
CA MET A 129 4.64 2.16 -7.00
C MET A 129 5.16 1.03 -6.10
N PHE A 130 6.48 0.91 -5.92
CA PHE A 130 7.03 -0.16 -5.08
C PHE A 130 6.76 0.03 -3.59
N PHE A 131 6.71 1.28 -3.11
CA PHE A 131 6.27 1.58 -1.75
C PHE A 131 4.82 1.15 -1.52
N LEU A 132 3.90 1.51 -2.42
CA LEU A 132 2.48 1.14 -2.32
C LEU A 132 2.28 -0.38 -2.42
N LEU A 133 3.05 -1.06 -3.26
CA LEU A 133 3.06 -2.52 -3.34
C LEU A 133 3.46 -3.14 -1.98
N LEU A 134 4.54 -2.65 -1.37
CA LEU A 134 4.98 -3.09 -0.06
C LEU A 134 3.87 -2.89 0.98
N VAL A 135 3.25 -1.71 1.03
CA VAL A 135 2.17 -1.39 1.96
C VAL A 135 0.99 -2.34 1.79
N MET A 136 0.54 -2.60 0.56
CA MET A 136 -0.58 -3.52 0.30
C MET A 136 -0.26 -4.96 0.73
N ILE A 137 0.95 -5.44 0.44
CA ILE A 137 1.38 -6.80 0.85
C ILE A 137 1.49 -6.88 2.38
N PHE A 138 2.10 -5.88 3.02
CA PHE A 138 2.20 -5.80 4.47
C PHE A 138 0.82 -5.87 5.13
N LEU A 139 -0.13 -5.03 4.68
CA LEU A 139 -1.50 -5.04 5.18
C LEU A 139 -2.18 -6.39 4.91
N HIS A 140 -2.04 -6.97 3.71
CA HIS A 140 -2.62 -8.28 3.41
C HIS A 140 -2.15 -9.34 4.41
N VAL A 141 -0.84 -9.38 4.70
CA VAL A 141 -0.26 -10.34 5.64
C VAL A 141 -0.81 -10.09 7.04
N LEU A 142 -0.77 -8.84 7.52
CA LEU A 142 -1.29 -8.48 8.85
C LEU A 142 -2.75 -8.90 9.01
N LEU A 143 -3.60 -8.55 8.05
CA LEU A 143 -5.03 -8.85 8.05
C LEU A 143 -5.31 -10.35 7.96
N SER A 144 -4.49 -11.10 7.23
CA SER A 144 -4.64 -12.56 7.10
C SER A 144 -4.33 -13.30 8.39
N MET A 145 -3.51 -12.70 9.28
CA MET A 145 -3.17 -13.28 10.57
C MET A 145 -4.24 -13.02 11.64
N GLN A 146 -5.07 -11.98 11.49
CA GLN A 146 -6.07 -11.53 12.48
C GLN A 146 -7.00 -12.63 13.03
N PRO A 147 -7.44 -13.64 12.24
CA PRO A 147 -8.26 -14.72 12.78
C PRO A 147 -7.54 -15.65 13.77
N HIS A 148 -6.20 -15.54 13.90
CA HIS A 148 -5.39 -16.42 14.72
C HIS A 148 -4.76 -15.66 15.90
N TRP A 149 -4.41 -16.39 16.97
CA TRP A 149 -3.79 -15.81 18.17
C TRP A 149 -2.50 -15.04 17.88
N TYR A 150 -1.70 -15.50 16.91
CA TYR A 150 -0.45 -14.84 16.54
C TYR A 150 -0.68 -13.54 15.75
N GLY A 151 -1.89 -13.32 15.19
CA GLY A 151 -2.29 -12.01 14.66
C GLY A 151 -2.36 -10.97 15.77
N TRP A 152 -3.07 -11.27 16.85
CA TRP A 152 -3.15 -10.41 18.04
C TRP A 152 -1.77 -10.16 18.68
N LEU A 153 -0.93 -11.19 18.75
CA LEU A 153 0.45 -11.02 19.21
C LEU A 153 1.23 -10.06 18.30
N THR A 154 1.08 -10.18 16.97
CA THR A 154 1.75 -9.30 16.00
C THR A 154 1.30 -7.85 16.20
N ASP A 155 0.00 -7.61 16.38
CA ASP A 155 -0.52 -6.27 16.63
C ASP A 155 0.00 -5.69 17.95
N ALA A 156 0.01 -6.49 19.02
CA ALA A 156 0.56 -6.07 20.31
C ALA A 156 2.06 -5.72 20.20
N VAL A 157 2.82 -6.50 19.43
CA VAL A 157 4.24 -6.21 19.15
C VAL A 157 4.39 -4.92 18.33
N LEU A 158 3.58 -4.70 17.30
CA LEU A 158 3.62 -3.46 16.50
C LEU A 158 3.30 -2.23 17.36
N VAL A 159 2.25 -2.31 18.19
CA VAL A 159 1.89 -1.25 19.13
C VAL A 159 3.03 -1.01 20.12
N ALA A 160 3.60 -2.07 20.69
CA ALA A 160 4.73 -1.96 21.62
C ALA A 160 5.96 -1.31 20.95
N ILE A 161 6.30 -1.70 19.72
CA ILE A 161 7.38 -1.08 18.96
C ILE A 161 7.11 0.42 18.80
N ILE A 162 5.93 0.82 18.34
CA ILE A 162 5.62 2.24 18.13
C ILE A 162 5.65 3.01 19.46
N SER A 163 4.98 2.50 20.51
CA SER A 163 4.87 3.16 21.81
C SER A 163 6.19 3.25 22.56
N ILE A 164 7.10 2.27 22.42
CA ILE A 164 8.40 2.23 23.11
C ILE A 164 9.48 2.94 22.30
N PHE A 165 9.50 2.76 20.97
CA PHE A 165 10.58 3.29 20.14
C PHE A 165 10.43 4.79 19.93
N THR A 166 9.22 5.33 19.89
CA THR A 166 8.99 6.77 19.70
C THR A 166 9.57 7.66 20.82
N PRO A 167 9.36 7.37 22.12
CA PRO A 167 9.91 8.21 23.20
C PRO A 167 11.41 8.00 23.45
N ILE A 168 11.96 6.82 23.20
CA ILE A 168 13.36 6.49 23.54
C ILE A 168 14.29 6.86 22.38
N ALA A 169 15.17 7.85 22.59
CA ALA A 169 16.01 8.42 21.54
C ALA A 169 16.80 7.42 20.66
N PRO A 170 17.57 6.44 21.20
CA PRO A 170 18.29 5.48 20.36
C PRO A 170 17.35 4.55 19.58
N LEU A 171 16.22 4.15 20.17
CA LEU A 171 15.23 3.31 19.48
C LEU A 171 14.46 4.11 18.41
N ARG A 172 14.16 5.38 18.68
CA ARG A 172 13.59 6.31 17.70
C ARG A 172 14.52 6.48 16.51
N ALA A 173 15.82 6.53 16.73
CA ALA A 173 16.81 6.60 15.64
C ALA A 173 16.78 5.32 14.78
N VAL A 174 16.63 4.13 15.38
CA VAL A 174 16.45 2.88 14.63
C VAL A 174 15.17 2.90 13.80
N LEU A 175 14.04 3.30 14.40
CA LEU A 175 12.75 3.39 13.70
C LEU A 175 12.80 4.42 12.57
N GLY A 176 13.41 5.59 12.83
CA GLY A 176 13.65 6.62 11.84
C GLY A 176 14.52 6.09 10.70
N GLY A 177 15.61 5.40 11.00
CA GLY A 177 16.49 4.78 10.01
C GLY A 177 15.77 3.77 9.11
N PHE A 178 14.86 2.96 9.68
CA PHE A 178 14.00 2.09 8.90
C PHE A 178 13.14 2.89 7.91
N PHE A 179 12.42 3.92 8.36
CA PHE A 179 11.60 4.76 7.48
C PHE A 179 12.42 5.57 6.47
N GLN A 180 13.65 5.96 6.79
CA GLN A 180 14.57 6.59 5.84
C GLN A 180 14.98 5.65 4.70
N ILE A 181 14.98 4.34 4.92
CA ILE A 181 15.26 3.35 3.87
C ILE A 181 14.01 3.09 3.02
N ILE A 182 12.87 2.89 3.65
CA ILE A 182 11.65 2.39 2.97
C ILE A 182 10.68 3.48 2.50
N MET A 183 10.84 4.72 2.94
CA MET A 183 9.90 5.81 2.65
C MET A 183 10.64 7.13 2.36
N LEU A 184 11.38 7.66 3.33
CA LEU A 184 12.03 8.98 3.25
C LEU A 184 13.44 8.90 2.60
N SER A 185 13.53 8.30 1.42
CA SER A 185 14.81 8.07 0.73
C SER A 185 14.90 8.78 -0.62
N SER A 186 15.91 9.62 -0.79
CA SER A 186 16.30 10.13 -2.12
C SER A 186 17.16 9.13 -2.89
N ASN A 187 17.64 8.03 -2.29
CA ASN A 187 18.35 6.99 -3.03
C ASN A 187 17.36 5.98 -3.62
N ALA A 188 17.01 6.16 -4.90
CA ALA A 188 16.01 5.35 -5.58
C ALA A 188 16.34 3.86 -5.62
N ILE A 189 17.59 3.48 -5.89
CA ILE A 189 18.00 2.06 -6.00
C ILE A 189 17.85 1.37 -4.65
N LEU A 190 18.35 2.00 -3.58
CA LEU A 190 18.26 1.46 -2.22
C LEU A 190 16.81 1.33 -1.78
N HIS A 191 16.00 2.36 -2.02
CA HIS A 191 14.58 2.37 -1.67
C HIS A 191 13.79 1.27 -2.40
N ILE A 192 13.90 1.22 -3.74
CA ILE A 192 13.20 0.22 -4.56
C ILE A 192 13.66 -1.20 -4.17
N GLY A 193 14.96 -1.40 -4.02
CA GLY A 193 15.53 -2.69 -3.60
C GLY A 193 14.99 -3.13 -2.24
N ALA A 194 14.99 -2.24 -1.24
CA ALA A 194 14.46 -2.55 0.09
C ALA A 194 12.96 -2.88 0.04
N CYS A 195 12.15 -2.08 -0.67
CA CYS A 195 10.71 -2.31 -0.80
C CYS A 195 10.39 -3.65 -1.49
N LEU A 196 11.14 -4.00 -2.54
CA LEU A 196 11.00 -5.29 -3.23
C LEU A 196 11.42 -6.48 -2.35
N LEU A 197 12.56 -6.39 -1.68
CA LEU A 197 13.04 -7.46 -0.80
C LEU A 197 12.07 -7.71 0.36
N LEU A 198 11.57 -6.65 0.99
CA LEU A 198 10.56 -6.75 2.04
C LEU A 198 9.24 -7.31 1.49
N SER A 199 8.80 -6.88 0.30
CA SER A 199 7.61 -7.41 -0.36
C SER A 199 7.71 -8.91 -0.63
N ILE A 200 8.88 -9.38 -1.09
CA ILE A 200 9.15 -10.80 -1.32
C ILE A 200 9.13 -11.58 0.00
N ALA A 201 9.83 -11.09 1.02
CA ALA A 201 9.87 -11.72 2.34
C ALA A 201 8.46 -11.83 2.95
N LEU A 202 7.68 -10.75 2.93
CA LEU A 202 6.30 -10.74 3.39
C LEU A 202 5.40 -11.65 2.55
N SER A 203 5.65 -11.77 1.24
CA SER A 203 4.88 -12.68 0.38
C SER A 203 5.05 -14.15 0.80
N PHE A 204 6.26 -14.56 1.21
CA PHE A 204 6.50 -15.90 1.76
C PHE A 204 5.79 -16.11 3.10
N VAL A 205 5.78 -15.10 3.98
CA VAL A 205 5.05 -15.14 5.24
C VAL A 205 3.54 -15.28 4.97
N GLY A 206 2.98 -14.46 4.08
CA GLY A 206 1.56 -14.50 3.73
C GLY A 206 1.12 -15.84 3.16
N LEU A 207 1.91 -16.43 2.27
CA LEU A 207 1.64 -17.78 1.75
C LEU A 207 1.64 -18.83 2.88
N SER A 208 2.55 -18.71 3.84
CA SER A 208 2.65 -19.62 4.99
C SER A 208 1.46 -19.49 5.94
N VAL A 209 0.99 -18.27 6.19
CA VAL A 209 -0.22 -17.97 6.97
C VAL A 209 -1.44 -18.56 6.27
N LEU A 210 -1.57 -18.34 4.95
CA LEU A 210 -2.73 -18.79 4.19
C LEU A 210 -2.86 -20.31 4.13
N LYS A 211 -1.73 -21.04 4.04
CA LYS A 211 -1.73 -22.51 4.11
C LYS A 211 -2.37 -23.03 5.40
N LYS A 212 -2.15 -22.36 6.53
CA LYS A 212 -2.68 -22.74 7.85
C LYS A 212 -4.15 -22.37 8.06
N LYS A 213 -4.68 -21.40 7.30
CA LYS A 213 -6.05 -20.91 7.45
C LYS A 213 -7.07 -22.00 7.08
N THR A 214 -7.80 -22.57 8.02
CA THR A 214 -8.94 -23.45 7.71
C THR A 214 -10.12 -22.61 7.21
N LEU A 215 -10.96 -23.19 6.35
CA LEU A 215 -12.19 -22.57 5.88
C LEU A 215 -13.23 -22.52 7.01
#